data_AF-A0A2B9DYK6-F1
#
_entry.id   AF-A0A2B9DYK6-F1
#
_cell.length_a   1.000
_cell.length_b   1.000
_cell.length_c   1.000
_cell.angle_alpha   90.00
_cell.angle_beta   90.00
_cell.angle_gamma   90.00
#
_symmetry.space_group_name_H-M   'P 1'
#
loop_
_entity.id
_entity.type
_entity.pdbx_description
1 polymer ?
#
loop_
_entity_poly.entity_id
_entity_poly.type
_entity_poly.pdbx_seq_one_letter_code
_entity_poly.pdbx_strand_id
1 'polypeptide(L)'
;MSLKGKRIGFGFTGSHCTYEEVMPHLEKLIAEGAEVRPVVSYTVQSTNTRFGEGEEWIKKIEEITGFKAINSIVGAEPLGPKIPLDCMVIAPLTGNSMSKFANAMTDSPVLMAAKATLRNGKPVVLAVSTNDALGLNGVNLMRLMATKNIYFVPFGQDAPEKKPNSMVARMELLEDTVLEALQGKQLQPVVVEKFRYMN
;
A
#
# COMPACT_ATOMS: atom_id res chain seq x y z
N MET A 1 8.90 4.80 -18.34
CA MET A 1 8.44 6.04 -17.65
C MET A 1 9.37 6.28 -16.46
N SER A 2 9.36 7.46 -15.83
CA SER A 2 10.24 7.75 -14.67
C SER A 2 9.40 8.23 -13.49
N LEU A 3 9.79 7.86 -12.26
CA LEU A 3 9.22 8.36 -11.02
C LEU A 3 9.72 9.77 -10.65
N LYS A 4 10.70 10.30 -11.39
CA LYS A 4 11.28 11.62 -11.13
C LYS A 4 10.23 12.72 -11.16
N GLY A 5 10.13 13.45 -10.05
CA GLY A 5 9.17 14.55 -9.87
C GLY A 5 7.72 14.11 -9.64
N LYS A 6 7.46 12.80 -9.44
CA LYS A 6 6.13 12.30 -9.07
C LYS A 6 5.92 12.39 -7.57
N ARG A 7 4.73 12.80 -7.16
CA ARG A 7 4.32 12.76 -5.75
C ARG A 7 3.60 11.45 -5.44
N ILE A 8 4.22 10.59 -4.64
CA ILE A 8 3.72 9.26 -4.30
C ILE A 8 3.31 9.24 -2.83
N GLY A 9 2.04 8.98 -2.53
CA GLY A 9 1.63 8.67 -1.16
C GLY A 9 1.98 7.23 -0.83
N PHE A 10 2.51 6.96 0.36
CA PHE A 10 2.85 5.61 0.80
C PHE A 10 2.16 5.29 2.13
N GLY A 11 1.14 4.44 2.05
CA GLY A 11 0.26 4.07 3.15
C GLY A 11 0.64 2.76 3.81
N PHE A 12 0.80 2.77 5.13
CA PHE A 12 1.11 1.58 5.94
C PHE A 12 -0.11 1.14 6.75
N THR A 13 -0.49 -0.14 6.63
CA THR A 13 -1.58 -0.74 7.42
C THR A 13 -1.10 -2.00 8.13
N GLY A 14 -1.73 -2.34 9.26
CA GLY A 14 -1.45 -3.58 9.98
C GLY A 14 -0.39 -3.49 11.07
N SER A 15 0.32 -4.61 11.26
CA SER A 15 1.30 -4.85 12.32
C SER A 15 2.74 -4.60 11.82
N HIS A 16 3.61 -4.20 12.75
CA HIS A 16 4.96 -3.69 12.49
C HIS A 16 5.93 -4.70 11.87
N CYS A 17 5.73 -6.00 12.12
CA CYS A 17 6.63 -7.04 11.62
C CYS A 17 6.69 -7.15 10.09
N THR A 18 5.79 -6.47 9.37
CA THR A 18 5.77 -6.45 7.89
C THR A 18 6.35 -5.17 7.29
N TYR A 19 6.83 -4.22 8.10
CA TYR A 19 7.37 -2.94 7.57
C TYR A 19 8.80 -3.05 7.07
N GLU A 20 9.59 -3.96 7.64
CA GLU A 20 10.93 -4.30 7.14
C GLU A 20 10.91 -4.67 5.66
N GLU A 21 9.85 -5.34 5.21
CA GLU A 21 9.68 -5.75 3.81
C GLU A 21 9.42 -4.57 2.87
N VAL A 22 8.85 -3.46 3.35
CA VAL A 22 8.47 -2.30 2.51
C VAL A 22 9.42 -1.11 2.61
N MET A 23 10.27 -1.03 3.64
CA MET A 23 11.26 0.05 3.78
C MET A 23 12.22 0.15 2.59
N PRO A 24 12.79 -0.96 2.06
CA PRO A 24 13.67 -0.86 0.89
C PRO A 24 12.95 -0.31 -0.34
N HIS A 25 11.64 -0.55 -0.46
CA HIS A 25 10.83 -0.03 -1.57
C HIS A 25 10.57 1.46 -1.43
N LEU A 26 10.37 1.95 -0.21
CA LEU A 26 10.27 3.38 0.05
C LEU A 26 11.57 4.09 -0.35
N GLU A 27 12.73 3.55 0.02
CA GLU A 27 14.05 4.09 -0.37
C GLU A 27 14.26 4.09 -1.89
N LYS A 28 13.86 3.01 -2.58
CA LYS A 28 13.95 2.93 -4.05
C LYS A 28 13.11 3.98 -4.75
N LEU A 29 11.86 4.20 -4.32
CA LEU A 29 11.00 5.25 -4.89
C LEU A 29 11.68 6.63 -4.81
N ILE A 30 12.31 6.94 -3.67
CA ILE A 30 13.02 8.19 -3.45
C ILE A 30 14.30 8.26 -4.31
N ALA A 31 15.05 7.17 -4.40
CA ALA A 31 16.25 7.08 -5.24
C ALA A 31 15.93 7.29 -6.73
N GLU A 32 14.74 6.91 -7.18
CA GLU A 32 14.24 7.20 -8.54
C GLU A 32 13.73 8.65 -8.72
N GLY A 33 13.77 9.46 -7.66
CA GLY A 33 13.42 10.88 -7.67
C GLY A 33 11.96 11.19 -7.38
N ALA A 34 11.21 10.28 -6.76
CA ALA A 34 9.86 10.53 -6.30
C ALA A 34 9.83 11.35 -5.00
N GLU A 35 8.86 12.25 -4.86
CA GLU A 35 8.49 12.87 -3.59
C GLU A 35 7.54 11.92 -2.84
N VAL A 36 8.02 11.25 -1.79
CA VAL A 36 7.22 10.26 -1.05
C VAL A 36 6.56 10.89 0.18
N ARG A 37 5.22 10.80 0.28
CA ARG A 37 4.42 11.28 1.43
C ARG A 37 3.94 10.09 2.27
N PRO A 38 4.51 9.86 3.46
CA PRO A 38 4.10 8.73 4.30
C PRO A 38 2.73 8.97 4.94
N VAL A 39 1.90 7.93 4.97
CA VAL A 39 0.58 7.92 5.60
C VAL A 39 0.48 6.68 6.49
N VAL A 40 0.14 6.86 7.75
CA VAL A 40 0.12 5.76 8.74
C VAL A 40 -1.28 5.56 9.31
N SER A 41 -1.72 4.31 9.39
CA SER A 41 -2.97 3.97 10.08
C SER A 41 -2.82 4.07 11.60
N TYR A 42 -3.94 4.15 12.34
CA TYR A 42 -3.89 4.22 13.81
C TYR A 42 -3.23 2.99 14.43
N THR A 43 -3.42 1.81 13.84
CA THR A 43 -2.79 0.56 14.29
C THR A 43 -1.26 0.63 14.23
N VAL A 44 -0.72 1.38 13.25
CA VAL A 44 0.73 1.63 13.15
C VAL A 44 1.23 2.49 14.31
N GLN A 45 0.41 3.44 14.76
CA GLN A 45 0.77 4.36 15.84
C GLN A 45 0.67 3.71 17.22
N SER A 46 -0.30 2.83 17.42
CA SER A 46 -0.64 2.32 18.76
C SER A 46 -0.07 0.95 19.11
N THR A 47 0.44 0.19 18.14
CA THR A 47 0.89 -1.19 18.41
C THR A 47 2.39 -1.18 18.74
N ASN A 48 2.73 -1.40 20.01
CA ASN A 48 4.09 -1.78 20.37
C ASN A 48 4.24 -3.29 20.17
N THR A 49 5.18 -3.70 19.32
CA THR A 49 5.41 -5.11 19.05
C THR A 49 6.76 -5.53 19.62
N ARG A 50 7.00 -6.85 19.71
CA ARG A 50 8.32 -7.40 20.07
C ARG A 50 9.47 -7.00 19.13
N PHE A 51 9.17 -6.32 18.01
CA PHE A 51 10.09 -5.96 16.93
C PHE A 51 10.38 -4.44 16.84
N GLY A 52 9.92 -3.66 17.82
CA GLY A 52 10.19 -2.22 17.90
C GLY A 52 8.96 -1.42 18.33
N GLU A 53 9.20 -0.18 18.75
CA GLU A 53 8.14 0.77 19.09
C GLU A 53 7.57 1.41 17.82
N GLY A 54 6.25 1.59 17.76
CA GLY A 54 5.61 2.20 16.59
C GLY A 54 6.14 3.59 16.25
N GLU A 55 6.57 4.33 17.28
CA GLU A 55 7.20 5.64 17.10
C GLU A 55 8.57 5.58 16.41
N GLU A 56 9.37 4.53 16.64
CA GLU A 56 10.69 4.39 16.01
C GLU A 56 10.56 4.18 14.50
N TRP A 57 9.61 3.34 14.10
CA TRP A 57 9.30 3.11 12.69
C TRP A 57 8.80 4.39 12.02
N ILE A 58 7.92 5.14 12.68
CA ILE A 58 7.43 6.42 12.15
C ILE A 58 8.59 7.40 11.98
N LYS A 59 9.46 7.56 13.00
CA LYS A 59 10.64 8.43 12.92
C LYS A 59 11.54 8.05 11.75
N LYS A 60 11.83 6.76 11.58
CA LYS A 60 12.64 6.25 10.46
C LYS A 60 12.00 6.59 9.10
N ILE A 61 10.69 6.39 8.95
CA ILE A 61 9.96 6.73 7.72
C ILE A 61 10.03 8.24 7.44
N GLU A 62 9.82 9.08 8.46
CA GLU A 62 9.90 10.53 8.33
C GLU A 62 11.30 11.00 7.95
N GLU A 63 12.35 10.37 8.50
CA GLU A 63 13.75 10.67 8.17
C GLU A 63 14.08 10.29 6.73
N ILE A 64 13.69 9.09 6.28
CA ILE A 64 13.94 8.63 4.91
C ILE A 64 13.19 9.51 3.90
N THR A 65 11.91 9.82 4.17
CA THR A 65 11.07 10.58 3.24
C THR A 65 11.30 12.09 3.28
N GLY A 66 11.80 12.62 4.40
CA GLY A 66 11.87 14.06 4.66
C GLY A 66 10.51 14.73 4.93
N PHE A 67 9.44 13.95 5.12
CA PHE A 67 8.08 14.45 5.36
C PHE A 67 7.48 13.86 6.63
N LYS A 68 6.72 14.69 7.36
CA LYS A 68 5.91 14.22 8.49
C LYS A 68 4.85 13.23 8.04
N ALA A 69 4.71 12.15 8.80
CA ALA A 69 3.73 11.12 8.52
C ALA A 69 2.31 11.65 8.73
N ILE A 70 1.47 11.51 7.72
CA ILE A 70 0.05 11.83 7.81
C ILE A 70 -0.59 10.74 8.67
N ASN A 71 -0.99 11.12 9.88
CA ASN A 71 -1.42 10.20 10.93
C ASN A 71 -2.86 10.42 11.42
N SER A 72 -3.60 11.33 10.77
CA SER A 72 -5.00 11.64 11.05
C SER A 72 -5.81 11.78 9.76
N ILE A 73 -7.12 11.53 9.84
CA ILE A 73 -8.05 11.70 8.71
C ILE A 73 -8.00 13.14 8.20
N VAL A 74 -8.04 14.12 9.11
CA VAL A 74 -7.95 15.56 8.79
C VAL A 74 -6.64 15.89 8.07
N GLY A 75 -5.52 15.26 8.47
CA GLY A 75 -4.24 15.42 7.78
C GLY A 75 -4.20 14.82 6.37
N ALA A 76 -5.05 13.82 6.09
CA ALA A 76 -5.12 13.15 4.78
C ALA A 76 -6.06 13.84 3.79
N GLU A 77 -7.07 14.58 4.24
CA GLU A 77 -8.00 15.31 3.37
C GLU A 77 -7.33 16.26 2.36
N PRO A 78 -6.29 17.03 2.72
CA PRO A 78 -5.57 17.91 1.79
C PRO A 78 -4.96 17.20 0.57
N LEU A 79 -4.76 15.88 0.61
CA LEU A 79 -4.30 15.07 -0.53
C LEU A 79 -5.29 15.07 -1.70
N GLY A 80 -6.53 15.53 -1.48
CA GLY A 80 -7.51 15.71 -2.56
C GLY A 80 -7.33 17.06 -3.25
N PRO A 81 -7.65 18.18 -2.59
CA PRO A 81 -7.76 19.48 -3.25
C PRO A 81 -6.48 20.33 -3.23
N LYS A 82 -5.52 20.11 -2.32
CA LYS A 82 -4.37 21.01 -2.11
C LYS A 82 -3.05 20.41 -2.58
N ILE A 83 -2.79 19.17 -2.19
CA ILE A 83 -1.54 18.46 -2.46
C ILE A 83 -1.84 17.12 -3.14
N PRO A 84 -2.44 17.13 -4.35
CA PRO A 84 -2.80 15.92 -5.05
C PRO A 84 -1.59 15.01 -5.27
N LEU A 85 -1.81 13.72 -5.03
CA LEU A 85 -0.86 12.65 -5.33
C LEU A 85 -0.95 12.27 -6.81
N ASP A 86 0.19 11.92 -7.40
CA ASP A 86 0.23 11.26 -8.72
C ASP A 86 -0.14 9.79 -8.60
N CYS A 87 0.18 9.15 -7.46
CA CYS A 87 -0.22 7.78 -7.12
C CYS A 87 -0.27 7.62 -5.60
N MET A 88 -1.21 6.81 -5.11
CA MET A 88 -1.21 6.35 -3.72
C MET A 88 -0.88 4.87 -3.67
N VAL A 89 0.12 4.49 -2.89
CA VAL A 89 0.49 3.11 -2.61
C VAL A 89 -0.06 2.73 -1.24
N ILE A 90 -0.62 1.53 -1.10
CA ILE A 90 -0.90 0.92 0.20
C ILE A 90 -0.15 -0.41 0.30
N ALA A 91 0.90 -0.43 1.10
CA ALA A 91 1.78 -1.59 1.25
C ALA A 91 2.36 -1.65 2.68
N PRO A 92 2.10 -2.72 3.44
CA PRO A 92 1.14 -3.79 3.14
C PRO A 92 -0.32 -3.31 3.28
N LEU A 93 -1.21 -3.93 2.49
CA LEU A 93 -2.67 -3.82 2.63
C LEU A 93 -3.21 -5.07 3.34
N THR A 94 -3.56 -4.92 4.62
CA THR A 94 -4.18 -5.99 5.40
C THR A 94 -5.58 -6.35 4.91
N GLY A 95 -6.07 -7.54 5.24
CA GLY A 95 -7.44 -7.97 4.91
C GLY A 95 -8.53 -7.05 5.49
N ASN A 96 -8.31 -6.50 6.69
CA ASN A 96 -9.21 -5.53 7.29
C ASN A 96 -9.26 -4.23 6.46
N SER A 97 -8.10 -3.65 6.14
CA SER A 97 -8.02 -2.43 5.33
C SER A 97 -8.55 -2.66 3.91
N MET A 98 -8.28 -3.83 3.30
CA MET A 98 -8.79 -4.21 1.98
C MET A 98 -10.31 -4.29 1.98
N SER A 99 -10.90 -4.97 2.97
CA SER A 99 -12.36 -5.07 3.13
C SER A 99 -12.99 -3.68 3.28
N LYS A 100 -12.46 -2.85 4.19
CA LYS A 100 -12.95 -1.47 4.37
C LYS A 100 -12.85 -0.66 3.08
N PHE A 101 -11.72 -0.75 2.37
CA PHE A 101 -11.51 0.00 1.13
C PHE A 101 -12.47 -0.44 0.02
N ALA A 102 -12.66 -1.75 -0.16
CA ALA A 102 -13.60 -2.31 -1.13
C ALA A 102 -15.07 -1.97 -0.84
N ASN A 103 -15.38 -1.58 0.40
CA ASN A 103 -16.71 -1.15 0.84
C ASN A 103 -16.78 0.37 1.11
N ALA A 104 -15.82 1.13 0.57
CA ALA A 104 -15.78 2.59 0.61
C ALA A 104 -15.77 3.22 2.03
N MET A 105 -15.33 2.48 3.05
CA MET A 105 -15.09 3.03 4.38
C MET A 105 -13.78 3.82 4.41
N THR A 106 -13.76 4.95 5.12
CA THR A 106 -12.58 5.84 5.23
C THR A 106 -12.29 6.26 6.66
N ASP A 107 -12.36 5.30 7.58
CA ASP A 107 -12.16 5.48 9.02
C ASP A 107 -10.68 5.45 9.46
N SER A 108 -9.74 5.63 8.51
CA SER A 108 -8.32 5.73 8.81
C SER A 108 -7.62 6.71 7.85
N PRO A 109 -6.46 7.28 8.24
CA PRO A 109 -5.70 8.22 7.40
C PRO A 109 -5.35 7.62 6.03
N VAL A 110 -4.93 6.35 6.00
CA VAL A 110 -4.55 5.64 4.77
C VAL A 110 -5.74 5.48 3.82
N LEU A 111 -6.90 5.08 4.33
CA LEU A 111 -8.11 4.94 3.51
C LEU A 111 -8.64 6.30 3.04
N MET A 112 -8.52 7.34 3.86
CA MET A 112 -8.85 8.71 3.46
C MET A 112 -7.91 9.19 2.35
N ALA A 113 -6.60 8.94 2.44
CA ALA A 113 -5.62 9.28 1.42
C ALA A 113 -5.91 8.57 0.08
N ALA A 114 -6.28 7.27 0.13
CA ALA A 114 -6.69 6.53 -1.06
C ALA A 114 -7.96 7.10 -1.70
N LYS A 115 -8.99 7.40 -0.90
CA LYS A 115 -10.21 8.09 -1.38
C LYS A 115 -9.88 9.44 -2.00
N ALA A 116 -9.04 10.24 -1.36
CA ALA A 116 -8.62 11.55 -1.85
C ALA A 116 -7.85 11.47 -3.18
N THR A 117 -7.14 10.37 -3.41
CA THR A 117 -6.44 10.08 -4.67
C THR A 117 -7.43 9.68 -5.77
N LEU A 118 -8.34 8.75 -5.48
CA LEU A 118 -9.39 8.32 -6.42
C LEU A 118 -10.33 9.46 -6.82
N ARG A 119 -10.59 10.42 -5.92
CA ARG A 119 -11.34 11.66 -6.21
C ARG A 119 -10.81 12.39 -7.45
N ASN A 120 -9.50 12.33 -7.67
CA ASN A 120 -8.83 13.05 -8.76
C ASN A 120 -8.58 12.16 -9.99
N GLY A 121 -9.16 10.95 -10.04
CA GLY A 121 -8.92 9.99 -11.10
C GLY A 121 -7.48 9.47 -11.15
N LYS A 122 -6.75 9.56 -10.02
CA LYS A 122 -5.35 9.15 -9.90
C LYS A 122 -5.23 7.70 -9.41
N PRO A 123 -4.18 6.98 -9.81
CA PRO A 123 -4.01 5.57 -9.48
C PRO A 123 -3.82 5.32 -7.98
N VAL A 124 -4.40 4.22 -7.50
CA VAL A 124 -4.09 3.59 -6.22
C VAL A 124 -3.50 2.21 -6.48
N VAL A 125 -2.29 1.96 -5.97
CA VAL A 125 -1.58 0.68 -6.06
C VAL A 125 -1.66 -0.05 -4.73
N LEU A 126 -2.07 -1.32 -4.76
CA LEU A 126 -2.33 -2.14 -3.59
C LEU A 126 -1.38 -3.34 -3.53
N ALA A 127 -0.70 -3.53 -2.40
CA ALA A 127 0.09 -4.72 -2.12
C ALA A 127 -0.63 -5.56 -1.05
N VAL A 128 -1.46 -6.51 -1.50
CA VAL A 128 -2.27 -7.36 -0.60
C VAL A 128 -1.37 -8.22 0.31
N SER A 129 -1.75 -8.34 1.58
CA SER A 129 -1.16 -9.30 2.51
C SER A 129 -2.21 -9.74 3.52
N THR A 130 -2.84 -10.88 3.26
CA THR A 130 -3.87 -11.42 4.16
C THR A 130 -4.09 -12.92 3.99
N ASN A 131 -4.44 -13.60 5.09
CA ASN A 131 -4.61 -15.05 5.14
C ASN A 131 -6.03 -15.52 4.75
N ASP A 132 -6.95 -14.60 4.48
CA ASP A 132 -8.33 -14.88 4.09
C ASP A 132 -8.68 -14.38 2.67
N ALA A 133 -7.64 -14.11 1.85
CA ALA A 133 -7.75 -13.56 0.51
C ALA A 133 -8.55 -14.45 -0.46
N LEU A 134 -8.43 -15.76 -0.35
CA LEU A 134 -9.26 -16.74 -1.11
C LEU A 134 -10.47 -17.24 -0.30
N GLY A 135 -10.74 -16.63 0.86
CA GLY A 135 -11.93 -16.86 1.68
C GLY A 135 -12.91 -15.69 1.59
N LEU A 136 -13.31 -15.16 2.74
CA LEU A 136 -14.29 -14.06 2.82
C LEU A 136 -13.84 -12.78 2.11
N ASN A 137 -12.53 -12.54 2.00
CA ASN A 137 -12.00 -11.34 1.37
C ASN A 137 -11.89 -11.44 -0.16
N GLY A 138 -12.12 -12.62 -0.75
CA GLY A 138 -12.00 -12.83 -2.21
C GLY A 138 -12.90 -11.91 -3.02
N VAL A 139 -14.13 -11.68 -2.55
CA VAL A 139 -15.06 -10.74 -3.19
C VAL A 139 -14.59 -9.28 -3.11
N ASN A 140 -13.94 -8.89 -2.01
CA ASN A 140 -13.41 -7.54 -1.84
C ASN A 140 -12.19 -7.31 -2.74
N LEU A 141 -11.28 -8.29 -2.79
CA LEU A 141 -10.13 -8.27 -3.68
C LEU A 141 -10.55 -8.14 -5.15
N MET A 142 -11.47 -8.99 -5.61
CA MET A 142 -11.91 -8.97 -7.01
C MET A 142 -12.73 -7.73 -7.35
N ARG A 143 -13.51 -7.19 -6.39
CA ARG A 143 -14.19 -5.89 -6.59
C ARG A 143 -13.19 -4.77 -6.83
N LEU A 144 -12.12 -4.71 -6.04
CA LEU A 144 -11.05 -3.73 -6.20
C LEU A 144 -10.31 -3.93 -7.53
N MET A 145 -9.96 -5.15 -7.90
CA MET A 145 -9.32 -5.48 -9.19
C MET A 145 -10.10 -4.98 -10.42
N ALA A 146 -11.43 -4.97 -10.34
CA ALA A 146 -12.31 -4.51 -11.43
C ALA A 146 -12.63 -3.00 -11.39
N THR A 147 -12.17 -2.29 -10.35
CA THR A 147 -12.52 -0.87 -10.14
C THR A 147 -11.55 0.06 -10.86
N LYS A 148 -12.08 1.16 -11.44
CA LYS A 148 -11.27 2.16 -12.14
C LYS A 148 -10.15 2.72 -11.25
N ASN A 149 -8.96 2.90 -11.82
CA ASN A 149 -7.78 3.51 -11.20
C ASN A 149 -7.24 2.74 -9.97
N ILE A 150 -7.62 1.48 -9.78
CA ILE A 150 -7.06 0.61 -8.75
C ILE A 150 -6.21 -0.46 -9.45
N TYR A 151 -5.00 -0.65 -8.94
CA TYR A 151 -3.99 -1.55 -9.48
C TYR A 151 -3.38 -2.37 -8.36
N PHE A 152 -2.88 -3.55 -8.70
CA PHE A 152 -2.33 -4.48 -7.73
C PHE A 152 -0.88 -4.78 -8.05
N VAL A 153 -0.04 -4.77 -7.01
CA VAL A 153 1.28 -5.38 -7.09
C VAL A 153 1.05 -6.88 -7.30
N PRO A 154 1.72 -7.55 -8.27
CA PRO A 154 1.50 -8.95 -8.54
C PRO A 154 1.52 -9.82 -7.29
N PHE A 155 0.54 -10.70 -7.14
CA PHE A 155 0.30 -11.44 -5.90
C PHE A 155 -0.08 -12.89 -6.17
N GLY A 156 0.05 -13.71 -5.13
CA GLY A 156 -0.37 -15.11 -5.15
C GLY A 156 -0.26 -15.75 -3.79
N GLN A 157 -0.51 -17.07 -3.72
CA GLN A 157 -0.39 -17.81 -2.48
C GLN A 157 1.07 -17.86 -1.99
N ASP A 158 1.31 -17.48 -0.75
CA ASP A 158 2.65 -17.46 -0.14
C ASP A 158 3.00 -18.77 0.57
N ALA A 159 2.00 -19.49 1.08
CA ALA A 159 2.18 -20.80 1.71
C ALA A 159 0.94 -21.69 1.48
N PRO A 160 0.77 -22.28 0.28
CA PRO A 160 -0.44 -22.99 -0.12
C PRO A 160 -0.89 -24.08 0.86
N GLU A 161 0.04 -24.89 1.36
CA GLU A 161 -0.27 -25.98 2.30
C GLU A 161 -0.57 -25.47 3.71
N LYS A 162 0.18 -24.48 4.19
CA LYS A 162 0.08 -23.99 5.58
C LYS A 162 -1.05 -22.97 5.79
N LYS A 163 -1.31 -22.17 4.75
CA LYS A 163 -2.30 -21.09 4.75
C LYS A 163 -3.04 -21.06 3.41
N PRO A 164 -3.93 -22.03 3.13
CA PRO A 164 -4.54 -22.21 1.81
C PRO A 164 -5.24 -20.97 1.25
N ASN A 165 -5.85 -20.16 2.11
CA ASN A 165 -6.56 -18.95 1.69
C ASN A 165 -5.69 -17.69 1.64
N SER A 166 -4.40 -17.80 1.96
CA SER A 166 -3.49 -16.67 2.04
C SER A 166 -3.00 -16.25 0.66
N MET A 167 -3.01 -14.95 0.39
CA MET A 167 -2.31 -14.35 -0.74
C MET A 167 -1.54 -13.13 -0.29
N VAL A 168 -0.32 -12.99 -0.83
CA VAL A 168 0.61 -11.91 -0.53
C VAL A 168 1.21 -11.38 -1.82
N ALA A 169 1.38 -10.07 -1.89
CA ALA A 169 2.05 -9.39 -2.99
C ALA A 169 3.55 -9.70 -3.03
N ARG A 170 4.11 -9.66 -4.22
CA ARG A 170 5.55 -9.63 -4.48
C ARG A 170 6.03 -8.19 -4.33
N MET A 171 6.37 -7.80 -3.10
CA MET A 171 6.80 -6.42 -2.79
C MET A 171 7.93 -5.92 -3.70
N GLU A 172 8.77 -6.83 -4.19
CA GLU A 172 9.83 -6.53 -5.15
C GLU A 172 9.38 -6.00 -6.51
N LEU A 173 8.08 -6.06 -6.81
CA LEU A 173 7.47 -5.55 -8.04
C LEU A 173 6.66 -4.27 -7.81
N LEU A 174 6.79 -3.65 -6.64
CA LEU A 174 6.01 -2.47 -6.26
C LEU A 174 6.29 -1.29 -7.19
N GLU A 175 7.57 -0.99 -7.44
CA GLU A 175 8.00 0.14 -8.28
C GLU A 175 7.52 -0.03 -9.72
N ASP A 176 7.71 -1.23 -10.29
CA ASP A 176 7.22 -1.59 -11.62
C ASP A 176 5.70 -1.43 -11.72
N THR A 177 4.97 -1.80 -10.66
CA THR A 177 3.52 -1.64 -10.61
C THR A 177 3.12 -0.17 -10.58
N VAL A 178 3.82 0.67 -9.82
CA VAL A 178 3.58 2.13 -9.79
C VAL A 178 3.85 2.73 -11.16
N LEU A 179 4.94 2.32 -11.84
CA LEU A 179 5.28 2.80 -13.18
C LEU A 179 4.20 2.48 -14.22
N GLU A 180 3.60 1.28 -14.17
CA GLU A 180 2.47 0.92 -15.05
C GLU A 180 1.17 1.62 -14.64
N ALA A 181 0.89 1.74 -13.35
CA ALA A 181 -0.31 2.42 -12.85
C ALA A 181 -0.34 3.91 -13.24
N LEU A 182 0.82 4.58 -13.25
CA LEU A 182 0.96 5.95 -13.75
C LEU A 182 0.65 6.09 -15.25
N GLN A 183 0.70 5.00 -16.00
CA GLN A 183 0.28 4.91 -17.42
C GLN A 183 -1.17 4.42 -17.57
N GLY A 184 -1.87 4.21 -16.47
CA GLY A 184 -3.23 3.65 -16.48
C GLY A 184 -3.29 2.14 -16.70
N LYS A 185 -2.18 1.41 -16.51
CA LYS A 185 -2.06 -0.03 -16.81
C LYS A 185 -1.84 -0.86 -15.56
N GLN A 186 -2.40 -2.07 -15.56
CA GLN A 186 -2.07 -3.10 -14.59
C GLN A 186 -0.80 -3.83 -15.03
N LEU A 187 0.22 -3.89 -14.17
CA LEU A 187 1.40 -4.72 -14.40
C LEU A 187 1.00 -6.18 -14.57
N GLN A 188 1.56 -6.86 -15.57
CA GLN A 188 1.32 -8.27 -15.85
C GLN A 188 2.62 -9.08 -15.81
N PRO A 189 2.58 -10.37 -15.41
CA PRO A 189 1.40 -11.09 -14.90
C PRO A 189 1.04 -10.65 -13.47
N VAL A 190 -0.24 -10.35 -13.22
CA VAL A 190 -0.72 -9.93 -11.88
C VAL A 190 -0.96 -11.11 -10.92
N VAL A 191 -1.33 -12.28 -11.44
CA VAL A 191 -1.47 -13.52 -10.65
C VAL A 191 -0.21 -14.36 -10.85
N VAL A 192 0.47 -14.70 -9.74
CA VAL A 192 1.79 -15.35 -9.76
C VAL A 192 1.89 -16.44 -8.68
N GLU A 193 2.91 -17.27 -8.75
CA GLU A 193 3.22 -18.26 -7.71
C GLU A 193 4.10 -17.63 -6.62
N LYS A 194 3.53 -16.82 -5.73
CA LYS A 194 4.29 -16.10 -4.68
C LYS A 194 5.18 -17.03 -3.82
N PHE A 195 4.73 -18.24 -3.53
CA PHE A 195 5.50 -19.24 -2.77
C PHE A 195 6.86 -19.61 -3.39
N ARG A 196 7.10 -19.32 -4.68
CA ARG A 196 8.42 -19.48 -5.33
C ARG A 196 9.42 -18.35 -5.02
N TYR A 197 8.98 -17.31 -4.31
CA TYR A 197 9.74 -16.08 -4.01
C TYR A 197 9.75 -15.79 -2.50
N MET A 198 9.87 -16.84 -1.67
CA MET A 198 9.81 -16.77 -0.20
C MET A 198 11.11 -17.25 0.48
N ASN A 199 12.26 -17.10 -0.19
CA ASN A 199 13.57 -17.56 0.30
C ASN A 199 14.01 -16.85 1.58
#